data_AF-A0A1Y3BRB0-F1
#
_entry.id   AF-A0A1Y3BRB0-F1
#
_cell.length_a   1.000
_cell.length_b   1.000
_cell.length_c   1.000
_cell.angle_alpha   90.00
_cell.angle_beta   90.00
_cell.angle_gamma   90.00
#
_symmetry.space_group_name_H-M   'P 1'
#
loop_
_entity.id
_entity.type
_entity.pdbx_description
1 polymer ?
#
loop_
_entity_poly.entity_id
_entity_poly.type
_entity_poly.pdbx_seq_one_letter_code
_entity_poly.pdbx_strand_id
1 'polypeptide(L)' 'MIYWKEKLGEGEFGTVVKGELADSIYKTEVAVKMLKEGHSDDELINLISELEVMKRIGKHRNIINLIGCCTQNGIA' A
#
# COMPACT_ATOMS: atom_id res chain seq x y z
N MET A 1 -10.69 -6.75 6.11
CA MET A 1 -10.84 -5.35 6.57
C MET A 1 -9.49 -4.84 7.04
N ILE A 2 -9.16 -3.57 6.83
CA ILE A 2 -7.91 -2.99 7.35
C ILE A 2 -8.25 -2.08 8.54
N TYR A 3 -7.59 -2.29 9.67
CA TYR A 3 -7.61 -1.40 10.82
C TYR A 3 -6.36 -0.52 10.81
N TRP A 4 -6.53 0.79 10.71
CA TRP A 4 -5.43 1.76 10.65
C TRP A 4 -4.79 1.97 12.03
N LYS A 5 -3.47 2.11 12.06
CA LYS A 5 -2.67 2.43 13.25
C LYS A 5 -1.87 3.72 12.99
N GLU A 6 -0.58 3.74 13.33
CA GLU A 6 0.30 4.90 13.18
C GLU A 6 0.84 5.09 11.76
N LYS A 7 1.12 6.35 11.39
CA LYS A 7 1.88 6.69 10.18
C LYS A 7 3.34 6.23 10.34
N LEU A 8 3.83 5.48 9.36
CA LEU A 8 5.23 5.00 9.34
C LEU A 8 6.16 5.99 8.65
N GLY A 9 5.65 6.72 7.67
CA GLY A 9 6.43 7.75 6.97
C GLY A 9 5.66 8.40 5.84
N GLU A 10 6.18 9.51 5.36
CA GLU A 10 5.74 10.20 4.15
C GLU A 10 6.95 10.82 3.49
N GLY A 11 7.02 10.69 2.17
CA GLY A 11 8.11 11.21 1.36
C GLY A 11 7.63 11.43 -0.06
N GLU A 12 8.55 11.64 -1.00
CA GLU A 12 8.24 11.88 -2.41
C GLU A 12 7.25 10.86 -3.00
N PHE A 13 7.32 9.61 -2.59
CA PHE A 13 6.53 8.50 -3.14
C PHE A 13 5.18 8.25 -2.46
N GLY A 14 4.70 9.19 -1.64
CA GLY A 14 3.42 9.06 -0.93
C GLY A 14 3.55 8.82 0.57
N THR A 15 2.45 8.37 1.18
CA THR A 15 2.32 8.13 2.62
C THR A 15 2.23 6.63 2.89
N VAL A 16 2.94 6.17 3.91
CA VAL A 16 2.89 4.78 4.38
C VAL A 16 2.33 4.75 5.80
N VAL A 17 1.27 3.98 6.00
CA VAL A 17 0.58 3.83 7.29
C VAL A 17 0.64 2.37 7.72
N LYS A 18 0.86 2.15 9.01
CA LYS A 18 0.76 0.83 9.61
C LYS A 18 -0.70 0.45 9.75
N GLY A 19 -1.03 -0.79 9.43
CA GLY A 19 -2.37 -1.33 9.60
C GLY A 19 -2.36 -2.78 10.06
N GLU A 20 -3.55 -3.26 10.37
CA GLU A 20 -3.82 -4.66 10.64
C GLU A 20 -4.87 -5.14 9.64
N LEU A 21 -4.45 -6.02 8.73
CA LEU A 21 -5.34 -6.72 7.83
C LEU A 21 -5.98 -7.86 8.61
N ALA A 22 -7.26 -7.71 8.92
CA ALA A 22 -8.07 -8.75 9.51
C ALA A 22 -8.89 -9.47 8.43
N ASP A 23 -8.68 -10.77 8.35
CA ASP A 23 -9.63 -11.73 7.81
C ASP A 23 -10.39 -12.37 8.97
N SER A 24 -11.46 -13.11 8.67
CA SER A 24 -12.34 -13.82 9.61
C SER A 24 -11.62 -14.64 10.69
N ILE A 25 -10.38 -15.08 10.43
CA ILE A 25 -9.61 -15.96 11.34
C ILE A 25 -8.25 -15.36 11.71
N TYR A 26 -7.65 -14.53 10.85
CA TYR A 26 -6.25 -14.09 11.01
C TYR A 26 -6.10 -12.58 10.99
N LYS A 27 -5.17 -12.10 11.81
CA LYS A 27 -4.73 -10.70 11.86
C LYS A 27 -3.28 -10.63 11.39
N THR A 28 -3.04 -9.89 10.33
CA THR A 28 -1.72 -9.69 9.74
C THR A 28 -1.35 -8.21 9.84
N GLU A 29 -0.22 -7.89 10.44
CA GLU A 29 0.30 -6.54 10.43
C GLU A 29 0.80 -6.19 9.01
N VAL A 30 0.39 -5.03 8.50
CA VAL A 30 0.67 -4.60 7.12
C VAL A 30 1.15 -3.16 7.08
N ALA A 31 1.95 -2.83 6.07
CA ALA A 31 2.22 -1.46 5.67
C ALA A 31 1.36 -1.14 4.43
N VAL A 32 0.62 -0.04 4.49
CA VAL A 32 -0.25 0.41 3.40
C VAL A 32 0.32 1.69 2.83
N LYS A 33 0.74 1.65 1.56
CA LYS A 33 1.20 2.82 0.81
C LYS A 33 0.02 3.44 0.07
N MET A 34 -0.10 4.76 0.17
CA MET A 34 -1.18 5.55 -0.41
C MET A 34 -0.65 6.89 -0.91
N LEU A 35 -1.43 7.54 -1.76
CA LEU A 35 -1.14 8.90 -2.23
C LEU A 35 -1.31 9.90 -1.09
N LYS A 36 -0.66 11.04 -1.21
CA LYS A 36 -0.88 12.17 -0.31
C LYS A 36 -2.19 12.86 -0.67
N GLU A 37 -2.69 13.67 0.27
CA GLU A 37 -3.72 14.65 -0.05
C GLU A 37 -3.20 15.62 -1.12
N GLY A 38 -4.03 15.90 -2.13
CA GLY A 38 -3.67 16.80 -3.22
C GLY A 38 -2.61 16.26 -4.19
N HIS A 39 -2.47 14.93 -4.30
CA HIS A 39 -1.53 14.31 -5.22
C HIS A 39 -1.76 14.70 -6.69
N SER A 40 -0.70 14.64 -7.49
CA SER A 40 -0.79 14.81 -8.95
C SER A 40 -1.11 13.49 -9.67
N ASP A 41 -1.56 13.59 -10.92
CA ASP A 41 -1.75 12.43 -11.79
C ASP A 41 -0.44 11.64 -11.98
N ASP A 42 0.70 12.32 -12.01
CA ASP A 42 2.01 11.68 -12.10
C ASP A 42 2.34 10.85 -10.85
N GLU A 43 1.98 11.32 -9.65
CA GLU A 43 2.15 10.55 -8.40
C GLU A 43 1.25 9.30 -8.39
N LEU A 44 0.02 9.40 -8.91
CA LEU A 44 -0.86 8.25 -9.10
C LEU A 44 -0.24 7.22 -10.07
N ILE A 45 0.27 7.67 -11.21
CA ILE A 45 0.92 6.81 -12.21
C ILE A 45 2.16 6.13 -11.62
N ASN A 46 2.96 6.86 -10.82
CA ASN A 46 4.12 6.30 -10.14
C ASN A 46 3.72 5.18 -9.16
N LEU A 47 2.68 5.40 -8.35
CA LEU A 47 2.18 4.38 -7.42
C LEU A 47 1.66 3.14 -8.15
N ILE A 48 0.95 3.32 -9.27
CA ILE A 48 0.49 2.21 -10.11
C ILE A 48 1.69 1.45 -10.71
N SER A 49 2.71 2.17 -11.18
CA SER A 49 3.91 1.57 -11.77
C SER A 49 4.67 0.73 -10.75
N GLU A 50 4.81 1.22 -9.52
CA GLU A 50 5.39 0.43 -8.42
C GLU A 50 4.59 -0.85 -8.13
N LEU A 51 3.26 -0.75 -8.08
CA LEU A 51 2.37 -1.89 -7.89
C LEU A 51 2.57 -2.95 -8.98
N GLU A 52 2.66 -2.54 -10.25
CA GLU A 52 2.89 -3.45 -11.38
C GLU A 52 4.27 -4.13 -11.30
N VAL A 53 5.30 -3.42 -10.85
CA VAL A 53 6.62 -4.02 -10.61
C VAL A 53 6.54 -5.09 -9.51
N MET A 54 5.88 -4.80 -8.39
CA MET A 54 5.72 -5.77 -7.30
C MET A 54 4.95 -7.02 -7.73
N LYS A 55 3.89 -6.85 -8.54
CA LYS A 55 3.14 -7.99 -9.11
C LYS A 55 4.02 -8.90 -9.97
N ARG A 56 4.91 -8.31 -10.79
CA ARG A 56 5.81 -9.06 -11.69
C ARG A 56 6.91 -9.80 -10.95
N ILE A 57 7.49 -9.20 -9.91
CA ILE A 57 8.57 -9.82 -9.12
C ILE A 57 8.07 -11.09 -8.40
N GLY A 58 6.80 -11.10 -7.96
CA GLY A 58 6.24 -12.22 -7.22
C GLY A 58 6.75 -12.28 -5.78
N LYS A 59 6.87 -13.48 -5.23
CA LYS A 59 7.25 -13.68 -3.82
C LYS A 59 8.72 -14.06 -3.66
N HIS A 60 9.42 -13.36 -2.78
CA HIS A 60 10.81 -13.68 -2.43
C HIS A 60 11.10 -13.35 -0.96
N ARG A 61 12.01 -14.12 -0.34
CA ARG A 61 12.36 -13.98 1.09
C ARG A 61 13.08 -12.67 1.45
N ASN A 62 13.75 -12.06 0.47
CA ASN A 62 14.55 -10.84 0.64
C ASN A 62 13.95 -9.62 -0.06
N ILE A 63 12.71 -9.72 -0.54
CA ILE A 63 11.99 -8.61 -1.19
C ILE A 63 10.67 -8.44 -0.44
N ILE A 64 10.25 -7.19 -0.27
CA ILE A 64 8.94 -6.91 0.31
C ILE A 64 7.87 -7.52 -0.60
N ASN A 65 6.97 -8.30 -0.02
CA ASN A 65 5.96 -9.01 -0.78
C ASN A 65 4.65 -8.21 -0.79
N LEU A 66 4.05 -8.08 -1.97
CA LEU A 66 2.71 -7.52 -2.11
C LEU A 66 1.68 -8.51 -1.57
N ILE A 67 0.87 -8.07 -0.59
CA ILE A 67 -0.25 -8.86 -0.06
C ILE A 67 -1.50 -8.63 -0.91
N GLY A 68 -1.76 -7.38 -1.29
CA GLY A 68 -2.88 -6.97 -2.13
C GLY A 68 -2.88 -5.47 -2.36
N CYS A 69 -3.82 -5.01 -3.17
CA CYS A 69 -4.04 -3.59 -3.46
C CYS A 69 -5.54 -3.30 -3.53
N CYS A 70 -5.91 -2.07 -3.14
CA CYS A 70 -7.26 -1.57 -3.30
C CYS A 70 -7.25 -0.53 -4.42
N THR A 71 -7.88 -0.83 -5.56
CA THR A 71 -7.92 0.05 -6.74
C THR A 71 -9.33 0.54 -7.08
N GLN A 72 -10.33 0.09 -6.32
CA GLN A 72 -11.73 0.42 -6.52
C GLN A 72 -12.27 1.06 -5.24
N ASN A 73 -13.04 2.14 -5.39
CA ASN A 73 -13.70 2.87 -4.29
C ASN A 73 -12.74 3.49 -3.25
N GLY A 74 -11.65 4.10 -3.70
CA GLY A 74 -10.84 4.99 -2.85
C GLY A 74 -11.55 6.32 -2.66
N ILE A 75 -11.61 6.82 -1.42
CA ILE A 75 -11.86 8.24 -1.16
C ILE A 75 -10.51 8.92 -1.39
N ALA A 76 -10.44 9.78 -2.40
CA ALA A 76 -9.31 10.68 -2.61
C ALA A 76 -9.34 11.79 -1.57
#